data_AF-A0A497ANG4-F1
#
_entry.id   AF-A0A497ANG4-F1
#
_cell.length_a   1.000
_cell.length_b   1.000
_cell.length_c   1.000
_cell.angle_alpha   90.00
_cell.angle_beta   90.00
_cell.angle_gamma   90.00
#
_symmetry.space_group_name_H-M   'P 1'
#
loop_
_entity.id
_entity.type
_entity.pdbx_description
1 polymer ?
#
loop_
_entity_poly.entity_id
_entity_poly.type
_entity_poly.pdbx_seq_one_letter_code
_entity_poly.pdbx_strand_id
1 'polypeptide(L)'
;MTRIPWPRLIQWLLVLALPVFLLVADVRIATGHWFVHWEYGKEDFPPDPYGLSTAERIPLAETCVDYLATGADISLLGDLQLPNGEPAFNQRELRHMFDVQVVYGYLMRACIVAALALA
;
A
#
# COMPACT_ATOMS: atom_id res chain seq x y z
N MET A 1 4.39 -25.56 -38.58
CA MET A 1 4.17 -24.21 -38.02
C MET A 1 2.77 -24.16 -37.40
N THR A 2 2.66 -24.48 -36.11
CA THR A 2 1.37 -24.41 -35.39
C THR A 2 1.08 -22.94 -35.08
N ARG A 3 0.14 -22.34 -35.82
CA ARG A 3 -0.40 -21.02 -35.45
C ARG A 3 -1.02 -21.18 -34.07
N ILE A 4 -0.46 -20.53 -33.06
CA ILE A 4 -1.12 -20.45 -31.76
C ILE A 4 -2.49 -19.84 -32.04
N PRO A 5 -3.60 -20.54 -31.78
CA PRO A 5 -4.90 -20.00 -32.06
C PRO A 5 -5.10 -18.82 -31.10
N TRP A 6 -5.47 -17.67 -31.64
CA TRP A 6 -5.72 -16.42 -30.91
C TRP A 6 -6.44 -16.61 -29.54
N PRO A 7 -7.44 -17.50 -29.40
CA PRO A 7 -8.06 -17.80 -28.11
C PRO A 7 -7.10 -18.35 -27.04
N ARG A 8 -6.15 -19.21 -27.41
CA ARG A 8 -5.15 -19.74 -26.46
C ARG A 8 -4.19 -18.66 -26.00
N LEU A 9 -3.81 -17.73 -26.88
CA LEU A 9 -2.97 -16.60 -26.51
C LEU A 9 -3.67 -15.70 -25.48
N ILE A 10 -4.93 -15.34 -25.73
CA ILE A 10 -5.75 -14.56 -24.79
C ILE A 10 -5.88 -15.28 -23.45
N GLN A 11 -6.15 -16.59 -23.47
CA GLN A 11 -6.26 -17.37 -22.24
C GLN A 11 -4.97 -17.30 -21.39
N TRP A 12 -3.80 -17.42 -22.01
CA TRP A 12 -2.52 -17.29 -21.30
C TRP A 12 -2.29 -15.89 -20.75
N LEU A 13 -2.60 -14.85 -21.53
CA LEU A 13 -2.50 -13.47 -21.07
C LEU A 13 -3.39 -13.22 -19.85
N LEU A 14 -4.64 -13.71 -19.87
CA LEU A 14 -5.56 -13.60 -18.74
C LEU A 14 -5.08 -14.38 -17.52
N VAL A 15 -4.61 -15.62 -17.69
CA VAL A 15 -4.10 -16.45 -16.59
C VAL A 15 -2.92 -15.79 -15.87
N LEU A 16 -2.06 -15.07 -16.61
CA LEU A 16 -0.92 -14.37 -16.03
C LEU A 16 -1.28 -12.99 -15.46
N ALA A 17 -2.18 -12.25 -16.11
CA ALA A 17 -2.55 -10.90 -15.69
C ALA A 17 -3.54 -10.88 -14.51
N LEU A 18 -4.48 -11.84 -14.45
CA LEU A 18 -5.53 -11.85 -13.43
C LEU A 18 -4.98 -11.87 -11.99
N PRO A 19 -4.01 -12.72 -11.61
CA PRO A 19 -3.44 -12.69 -10.26
C PRO A 19 -2.80 -11.34 -9.92
N VAL A 20 -2.17 -10.68 -10.88
CA VAL A 20 -1.56 -9.35 -10.69
C VAL A 20 -2.64 -8.31 -10.40
N PHE A 21 -3.74 -8.31 -11.15
CA PHE A 21 -4.84 -7.38 -10.91
C PHE A 21 -5.52 -7.61 -9.56
N LEU A 22 -5.77 -8.86 -9.19
CA LEU A 22 -6.37 -9.18 -7.90
C LEU A 22 -5.47 -8.73 -6.75
N LEU A 23 -4.17 -9.03 -6.83
CA LEU A 23 -3.20 -8.60 -5.81
C LEU A 23 -3.16 -7.07 -5.67
N VAL A 24 -3.13 -6.34 -6.78
CA VAL A 24 -3.13 -4.87 -6.78
C VAL A 24 -4.43 -4.33 -6.22
N ALA A 25 -5.57 -4.91 -6.59
CA ALA A 25 -6.88 -4.50 -6.09
C ALA A 25 -6.95 -4.67 -4.56
N ASP A 26 -6.54 -5.83 -4.04
CA ASP A 26 -6.53 -6.11 -2.60
C ASP A 26 -5.64 -5.13 -1.84
N VAL A 27 -4.42 -4.89 -2.37
CA VAL A 27 -3.50 -3.91 -1.78
C VAL A 27 -4.11 -2.51 -1.78
N ARG A 28 -4.71 -2.07 -2.90
CA ARG A 28 -5.33 -0.73 -3.00
C ARG A 28 -6.53 -0.58 -2.06
N ILE A 29 -7.30 -1.64 -1.87
CA ILE A 29 -8.42 -1.70 -0.92
C ILE A 29 -7.87 -1.55 0.50
N ALA A 30 -6.83 -2.32 0.88
CA ALA A 30 -6.23 -2.28 2.21
C ALA A 30 -5.47 -0.98 2.51
N THR A 31 -4.89 -0.31 1.50
CA THR A 31 -4.15 0.95 1.65
C THR A 31 -5.03 2.17 1.36
N GLY A 32 -6.26 2.19 1.88
CA GLY A 32 -7.17 3.34 1.79
C GLY A 32 -7.47 3.92 3.18
N HIS A 33 -7.72 5.22 3.28
CA HIS A 33 -8.11 5.86 4.54
C HIS A 33 -9.35 5.21 5.18
N TRP A 34 -10.29 4.74 4.36
CA TRP A 34 -11.46 4.00 4.84
C TRP A 34 -11.06 2.79 5.69
N PHE A 35 -9.99 2.08 5.33
CA PHE A 35 -9.53 0.88 6.03
C PHE A 35 -8.93 1.25 7.39
N VAL A 36 -8.19 2.36 7.46
CA VAL A 36 -7.65 2.90 8.71
C VAL A 36 -8.80 3.17 9.69
N HIS A 37 -9.80 3.94 9.27
CA HIS A 37 -10.96 4.24 10.12
C HIS A 37 -11.77 3.01 10.49
N TRP A 38 -11.97 2.07 9.56
CA TRP A 38 -12.70 0.85 9.81
C TRP A 38 -11.98 -0.04 10.84
N GLU A 39 -10.67 -0.23 10.71
CA GLU A 39 -9.88 -1.08 11.61
C GLU A 39 -9.76 -0.46 13.00
N TYR A 40 -9.39 0.82 13.07
CA TYR A 40 -9.21 1.55 14.34
C TYR A 40 -10.53 1.86 15.06
N GLY A 41 -11.65 1.80 14.34
CA GLY A 41 -12.99 2.01 14.89
C GLY A 41 -13.63 0.77 15.52
N LYS A 42 -12.97 -0.39 15.49
CA LYS A 42 -13.49 -1.62 16.09
C LYS A 42 -13.47 -1.54 17.62
N GLU A 43 -14.51 -2.08 18.25
CA GLU A 43 -14.62 -2.14 19.72
C GLU A 43 -13.49 -2.95 20.37
N ASP A 44 -12.99 -3.97 19.67
CA ASP A 44 -11.93 -4.86 20.11
C ASP A 44 -10.53 -4.47 19.62
N PHE A 45 -10.38 -3.28 19.01
CA PHE A 45 -9.07 -2.81 18.55
C PHE A 45 -8.13 -2.60 19.75
N PRO A 46 -6.93 -3.21 19.75
CA PRO A 46 -6.08 -3.21 20.93
C PRO A 46 -5.53 -1.80 21.23
N PRO A 47 -5.36 -1.47 22.52
CA PRO A 47 -4.68 -0.25 22.91
C PRO A 47 -3.24 -0.26 22.40
N ASP A 48 -2.73 0.92 22.09
CA ASP A 48 -1.37 1.07 21.61
C ASP A 48 -0.34 0.74 22.72
N PRO A 49 0.69 -0.07 22.44
CA PRO A 49 1.71 -0.42 23.43
C PRO A 49 2.51 0.77 23.96
N TYR A 50 2.59 1.87 23.20
CA TYR A 50 3.31 3.10 23.55
C TYR A 50 2.40 4.18 24.14
N GLY A 51 1.10 3.89 24.30
CA GLY A 51 0.13 4.77 24.95
C GLY A 51 -0.53 5.79 24.03
N LEU A 52 -0.37 5.70 22.70
CA LEU A 52 -1.07 6.58 21.77
C LEU A 52 -2.57 6.27 21.73
N SER A 53 -3.40 7.31 21.81
CA SER A 53 -4.83 7.22 21.59
C SER A 53 -5.15 6.95 20.11
N THR A 54 -6.33 6.39 19.84
CA THR A 54 -6.82 6.19 18.46
C THR A 54 -6.84 7.49 17.67
N ALA A 55 -7.19 8.62 18.31
CA ALA A 55 -7.23 9.93 17.66
C ALA A 55 -5.84 10.44 17.24
N GLU A 56 -4.78 10.05 17.95
CA GLU A 56 -3.40 10.38 17.60
C GLU A 56 -2.85 9.45 16.52
N ARG A 57 -3.29 8.19 16.50
CA ARG A 57 -2.80 7.17 15.55
C ARG A 57 -3.41 7.28 14.16
N ILE A 58 -4.68 7.68 14.06
CA ILE A 58 -5.37 7.80 12.76
C ILE A 58 -4.61 8.74 11.81
N PRO A 59 -4.25 9.99 12.19
CA PRO A 59 -3.50 10.89 11.30
C PRO A 59 -2.15 10.32 10.87
N LEU A 60 -1.44 9.62 11.76
CA LEU A 60 -0.16 8.97 11.44
C LEU A 60 -0.36 7.87 10.40
N ALA A 61 -1.38 7.02 10.60
CA ALA A 61 -1.69 5.93 9.68
C ALA A 61 -2.17 6.44 8.31
N GLU A 62 -3.00 7.49 8.27
CA GLU A 62 -3.43 8.13 7.03
C GLU A 62 -2.27 8.76 6.27
N THR A 63 -1.32 9.39 6.97
CA THR A 63 -0.12 9.95 6.34
C THR A 63 0.78 8.85 5.74
N CYS A 64 0.88 7.69 6.40
CA CYS A 64 1.53 6.51 5.82
C CYS A 64 0.82 6.00 4.56
N VAL A 65 -0.52 6.02 4.54
CA VAL A 65 -1.31 5.67 3.35
C VAL A 65 -1.04 6.68 2.22
N ASP A 66 -1.03 7.97 2.51
CA ASP A 66 -0.75 9.02 1.53
C ASP A 66 0.65 8.91 0.95
N TYR A 67 1.64 8.62 1.80
CA TYR A 67 3.01 8.36 1.40
C TYR A 67 3.10 7.23 0.36
N LEU A 68 2.39 6.12 0.58
CA LEU A 68 2.34 5.01 -0.38
C LEU A 68 1.55 5.35 -1.65
N ALA A 69 0.39 5.98 -1.50
CA ALA A 69 -0.52 6.27 -2.60
C ALA A 69 0.05 7.30 -3.59
N THR A 70 0.83 8.26 -3.10
CA THR A 70 1.39 9.35 -3.91
C THR A 70 2.83 9.09 -4.35
N GLY A 71 3.55 8.17 -3.71
CA GLY A 71 4.99 8.02 -3.94
C GLY A 71 5.79 9.21 -3.42
N ALA A 72 5.34 9.82 -2.32
CA ALA A 72 5.98 10.98 -1.71
C ALA A 72 7.40 10.67 -1.20
N ASP A 73 8.18 11.72 -0.96
CA ASP A 73 9.50 11.60 -0.33
C ASP A 73 9.38 11.12 1.13
N ILE A 74 10.42 10.44 1.63
CA ILE A 74 10.43 9.90 2.99
C ILE A 74 10.35 10.99 4.07
N SER A 75 10.70 12.24 3.74
CA SER A 75 10.50 13.41 4.61
C SER A 75 9.06 13.61 5.03
N LEU A 76 8.07 13.20 4.24
CA LEU A 76 6.65 13.25 4.62
C LEU A 76 6.39 12.48 5.93
N LEU A 77 7.11 11.39 6.16
CA LEU A 77 7.06 10.64 7.41
C LEU A 77 8.12 11.10 8.42
N GLY A 78 9.30 11.47 7.94
CA GLY A 78 10.43 11.90 8.77
C GLY A 78 10.15 13.18 9.56
N ASP A 79 9.28 14.06 9.05
CA ASP A 79 8.95 15.34 9.67
C ASP A 79 7.77 15.23 10.66
N LEU A 80 7.10 14.07 10.74
CA LEU A 80 6.01 13.85 11.68
C LEU A 80 6.51 13.79 13.12
N GLN A 81 5.77 14.45 14.01
CA GLN A 81 6.06 14.49 15.44
C GLN A 81 4.88 13.95 16.24
N LEU A 82 5.20 13.32 17.35
CA LEU A 82 4.26 12.93 18.38
C LEU A 82 3.81 14.16 19.20
N PRO A 83 2.73 14.05 20.00
CA PRO A 83 2.25 15.15 20.84
C PRO A 83 3.26 15.71 21.84
N ASN A 84 4.27 14.91 22.22
CA ASN A 84 5.36 15.30 23.10
C ASN A 84 6.54 15.98 22.37
N GLY A 85 6.46 16.15 21.04
CA GLY A 85 7.50 16.76 20.20
C GLY A 85 8.61 15.80 19.73
N GLU A 86 8.57 14.54 20.14
CA GLU A 86 9.50 13.53 19.63
C GLU A 86 9.15 13.12 18.19
N PRO A 87 10.11 12.70 17.36
CA PRO A 87 9.82 12.17 16.03
C PRO A 87 8.86 10.97 16.11
N ALA A 88 7.86 10.93 15.22
CA ALA A 88 6.89 9.84 15.15
C ALA A 88 7.50 8.52 14.66
N PHE A 89 8.58 8.60 13.87
CA PHE A 89 9.28 7.45 13.32
C PHE A 89 10.77 7.55 13.58
N ASN A 90 11.38 6.43 13.98
CA ASN A 90 12.83 6.32 14.05
C ASN A 90 13.44 5.97 12.67
N GLN A 91 14.77 6.04 12.56
CA GLN A 91 15.47 5.75 11.30
C GLN A 91 15.21 4.35 10.74
N ARG A 92 14.98 3.34 11.61
CA ARG A 92 14.71 1.97 11.16
C ARG A 92 13.31 1.88 10.55
N GLU A 93 12.32 2.52 11.16
CA GLU A 93 10.95 2.58 10.64
C GLU A 93 10.87 3.37 9.35
N LEU A 94 11.58 4.49 9.23
CA LEU A 94 11.65 5.25 7.98
C LEU A 94 12.26 4.43 6.84
N ARG A 95 13.35 3.69 7.12
CA ARG A 95 13.91 2.76 6.13
C ARG A 95 12.93 1.65 5.76
N HIS A 96 12.22 1.09 6.74
CA HIS A 96 11.20 0.10 6.47
C HIS A 96 10.08 0.65 5.58
N MET A 97 9.57 1.86 5.86
CA MET A 97 8.55 2.50 5.04
C MET A 97 9.02 2.78 3.62
N PHE A 98 10.28 3.19 3.46
CA PHE A 98 10.90 3.32 2.14
C PHE A 98 10.89 1.99 1.36
N ASP A 99 11.31 0.90 2.01
CA ASP A 99 11.30 -0.43 1.39
C ASP A 99 9.87 -0.84 0.99
N VAL A 100 8.87 -0.56 1.84
CA VAL A 100 7.44 -0.80 1.55
C VAL A 100 6.98 0.00 0.33
N GLN A 101 7.35 1.28 0.21
CA GLN A 101 6.99 2.11 -0.95
C GLN A 101 7.60 1.60 -2.25
N VAL A 102 8.85 1.13 -2.20
CA VAL A 102 9.52 0.53 -3.36
C VAL A 102 8.77 -0.73 -3.83
N VAL A 103 8.41 -1.63 -2.91
CA VAL A 103 7.66 -2.86 -3.23
C VAL A 103 6.26 -2.52 -3.76
N TYR A 104 5.56 -1.59 -3.12
CA TYR A 104 4.25 -1.10 -3.56
C TYR A 104 4.34 -0.52 -4.99
N GLY A 105 5.37 0.27 -5.27
CA GLY A 105 5.63 0.84 -6.60
C GLY A 105 5.89 -0.23 -7.67
N TYR A 106 6.65 -1.29 -7.35
CA TYR A 106 6.83 -2.42 -8.26
C TYR A 106 5.52 -3.14 -8.56
N LEU A 107 4.67 -3.33 -7.55
CA LEU A 107 3.35 -3.93 -7.72
C LEU A 107 2.46 -3.09 -8.66
N MET A 108 2.41 -1.77 -8.46
CA MET A 108 1.64 -0.87 -9.35
C MET A 108 2.18 -0.89 -10.79
N ARG A 109 3.50 -0.91 -10.99
CA ARG A 109 4.10 -0.99 -12.33
C ARG A 109 3.80 -2.32 -13.02
N ALA A 110 3.85 -3.44 -12.28
CA ALA A 110 3.47 -4.75 -12.81
C ALA A 110 2.02 -4.77 -13.28
N CYS A 111 1.11 -4.13 -12.54
CA CYS A 111 -0.29 -3.94 -12.92
C CYS A 111 -0.43 -3.19 -14.26
N ILE A 112 0.28 -2.07 -14.41
CA ILE A 112 0.26 -1.26 -15.63
C ILE A 112 0.77 -2.08 -16.82
N VAL A 113 1.88 -2.80 -16.66
CA VAL A 113 2.42 -3.68 -17.71
C VAL A 113 1.42 -4.77 -18.09
N ALA A 114 0.77 -5.41 -17.10
CA ALA A 114 -0.26 -6.42 -17.35
C ALA A 114 -1.48 -5.84 -18.09
N ALA A 115 -1.90 -4.62 -17.74
CA ALA A 115 -2.99 -3.92 -18.44
C ALA A 115 -2.62 -3.58 -19.89
N LEU A 116 -1.41 -3.06 -20.12
CA LEU A 116 -0.92 -2.77 -21.47
C LEU A 116 -0.76 -4.03 -22.32
N ALA A 117 -0.43 -5.19 -21.73
CA ALA A 117 -0.34 -6.47 -22.44
C ALA A 117 -1.70 -7.02 -22.89
N LEU A 118 -2.80 -6.53 -22.31
CA LEU A 118 -4.18 -6.92 -22.64
C LEU A 118 -4.92 -5.92 -23.54
N ALA A 119 -4.38 -4.71 -23.69
CA ALA A 119 -4.95 -3.63 -24.51
C ALA A 119 -4.60 -3.80 -26.00
#